data_AF-K5VY35-F1
#
_entry.id   AF-K5VY35-F1
#
_cell.length_a   1.000
_cell.length_b   1.000
_cell.length_c   1.000
_cell.angle_alpha   90.00
_cell.angle_beta   90.00
_cell.angle_gamma   90.00
#
_symmetry.space_group_name_H-M   'P 1'
#
loop_
_entity.id
_entity.type
_entity.pdbx_description
1 polymer ?
#
loop_
_entity_poly.entity_id
_entity_poly.type
_entity_poly.pdbx_seq_one_letter_code
_entity_poly.pdbx_strand_id
1 'polypeptide(L)'
;HLNPTGCVIKLSNSKGRGVYASKPIPRNTTIEISPVLLFTKSDYEEHGKYTLLDHYTFVWPDGRMALALGLGSLFNHSDPPNVNFTLDIPNDSIRYIASRDIEAEEELCIFYGHKLWFDPAEGAVKEYPSRDSQGDSDEWGGLNSIDYDRMTRVIPANPFVGGDAEEILCEEDLPFVRYKVPAEEEELGTVRTTQAWVVDVPDPKCITTLLKWLKQNNLDTPDVAHLKRIRKVRGSTTFLISHHLTFPLGPPEFPEDLNLPLPHLVDVPASPALTPTQLRLKTDIWPTLFTPRRKDVPEKWCRGKVAWAWQAIEKTIQIAIEAGSKGELPIAAHVPTSYEELLSTRNSGTSDKKDLPKEFVAHDTRNSDKHPLHHAVMNIIRKMADSNTSNSAESNNNPAFPDTLEQSGSNYLLTSLTLFTTHEPCVMCSMALLHSRVKEVIYLYPMPQTGACGSVTCLPTLKGVNHKYSIARWE
;
A
#
# COMPACT_ATOMS: atom_id res chain seq x y z
N HIS A 1 19.77 -13.92 7.88
CA HIS A 1 19.62 -14.37 6.48
C HIS A 1 20.55 -15.55 6.24
N LEU A 2 20.01 -16.70 5.85
CA LEU A 2 20.74 -17.93 5.53
C LEU A 2 21.50 -17.78 4.20
N ASN A 3 22.51 -16.91 4.15
CA ASN A 3 23.34 -16.67 2.96
C ASN A 3 24.74 -17.33 3.08
N PRO A 4 24.85 -18.66 3.29
CA PRO A 4 26.14 -19.32 3.48
C PRO A 4 27.00 -19.32 2.20
N THR A 5 26.35 -19.22 1.04
CA THR A 5 26.96 -19.28 -0.29
C THR A 5 27.48 -17.94 -0.77
N GLY A 6 27.12 -16.83 -0.10
CA GLY A 6 27.59 -15.49 -0.46
C GLY A 6 26.94 -14.96 -1.72
N CYS A 7 25.62 -15.06 -1.84
CA CYS A 7 24.84 -14.45 -2.91
C CYS A 7 24.32 -13.08 -2.48
N VAL A 8 24.37 -12.11 -3.38
CA VAL A 8 23.80 -10.76 -3.17
C VAL A 8 22.90 -10.41 -4.34
N ILE A 9 21.78 -9.77 -4.06
CA ILE A 9 20.87 -9.29 -5.11
C ILE A 9 21.35 -7.89 -5.51
N LYS A 10 21.62 -7.68 -6.79
CA LYS A 10 21.92 -6.36 -7.33
C LYS A 10 20.92 -5.98 -8.42
N LEU A 11 20.80 -4.69 -8.65
CA LEU A 11 20.05 -4.13 -9.76
C LEU A 11 21.00 -3.91 -10.94
N SER A 12 20.66 -4.51 -12.08
CA SER A 12 21.30 -4.28 -13.37
C SER A 12 20.47 -3.29 -14.18
N ASN A 13 21.13 -2.28 -14.75
CA ASN A 13 20.48 -1.20 -15.49
C ASN A 13 19.66 -1.66 -16.71
N SER A 14 19.91 -2.88 -17.22
CA SER A 14 19.21 -3.44 -18.39
C SER A 14 18.39 -4.71 -18.09
N LYS A 15 18.65 -5.41 -16.97
CA LYS A 15 18.03 -6.73 -16.67
C LYS A 15 17.20 -6.76 -15.38
N GLY A 16 17.02 -5.63 -14.70
CA GLY A 16 16.29 -5.59 -13.45
C GLY A 16 17.09 -6.21 -12.30
N ARG A 17 16.49 -7.11 -11.51
CA ARG A 17 17.18 -7.75 -10.39
C ARG A 17 17.97 -8.97 -10.88
N GLY A 18 19.19 -9.13 -10.39
CA GLY A 18 20.03 -10.30 -10.65
C GLY A 18 20.68 -10.80 -9.36
N VAL A 19 21.06 -12.07 -9.35
CA VAL A 19 21.82 -12.69 -8.26
C VAL A 19 23.30 -12.66 -8.60
N TYR A 20 24.14 -12.18 -7.69
CA TYR A 20 25.58 -12.04 -7.89
C TYR A 20 26.36 -12.74 -6.77
N ALA A 21 27.55 -13.25 -7.09
CA ALA A 21 28.46 -13.82 -6.11
C ALA A 21 29.16 -12.69 -5.34
N SER A 22 29.18 -12.74 -4.01
CA SER A 22 29.94 -11.82 -3.14
C SER A 22 31.32 -12.38 -2.76
N LYS A 23 31.60 -13.63 -3.10
CA LYS A 23 32.86 -14.36 -2.93
C LYS A 23 32.93 -15.46 -3.99
N PRO A 24 34.11 -16.01 -4.32
CA PRO A 24 34.20 -17.11 -5.26
C PRO A 24 33.34 -18.31 -4.83
N ILE A 25 32.58 -18.89 -5.76
CA ILE A 25 31.72 -20.06 -5.56
C ILE A 25 32.29 -21.22 -6.38
N PRO A 26 32.78 -22.30 -5.74
CA PRO A 26 33.28 -23.46 -6.47
C PRO A 26 32.20 -24.17 -7.30
N ARG A 27 32.61 -24.79 -8.39
CA ARG A 27 31.79 -25.69 -9.20
C ARG A 27 31.10 -26.74 -8.33
N ASN A 28 29.88 -27.14 -8.71
CA ASN A 28 29.04 -28.11 -8.02
C ASN A 28 28.57 -27.69 -6.62
N THR A 29 28.76 -26.43 -6.22
CA THR A 29 28.16 -25.90 -4.99
C THR A 29 26.66 -25.74 -5.17
N THR A 30 25.85 -26.25 -4.24
CA THR A 30 24.42 -25.93 -4.17
C THR A 30 24.27 -24.50 -3.68
N ILE A 31 23.75 -23.64 -4.55
CA ILE A 31 23.62 -22.21 -4.32
C ILE A 31 22.33 -21.90 -3.55
N GLU A 32 21.23 -22.52 -3.97
CA GLU A 32 19.89 -22.25 -3.49
C GLU A 32 19.00 -23.50 -3.63
N ILE A 33 18.06 -23.67 -2.71
CA ILE A 33 16.94 -24.61 -2.84
C ILE A 33 15.66 -23.80 -2.62
N SER A 34 14.95 -23.53 -3.69
CA SER A 34 13.76 -22.69 -3.68
C SER A 34 12.50 -23.56 -3.63
N PRO A 35 11.68 -23.47 -2.57
CA PRO A 35 10.34 -24.05 -2.59
C PRO A 35 9.54 -23.46 -3.75
N VAL A 36 8.62 -24.24 -4.33
CA VAL A 36 7.77 -23.75 -5.43
C VAL A 36 6.34 -23.56 -5.01
N LEU A 37 5.72 -22.49 -5.52
CA LEU A 37 4.27 -22.35 -5.53
C LEU A 37 3.74 -22.95 -6.83
N LEU A 38 2.96 -24.03 -6.71
CA LEU A 38 2.40 -24.75 -7.86
C LEU A 38 1.02 -24.23 -8.24
N PHE A 39 0.83 -23.98 -9.54
CA PHE A 39 -0.43 -23.62 -10.17
C PHE A 39 -0.92 -24.78 -11.02
N THR A 40 -2.23 -25.04 -10.99
CA THR A 40 -2.78 -26.04 -11.90
C THR A 40 -2.64 -25.59 -13.35
N LYS A 41 -2.62 -26.53 -14.28
CA LYS A 41 -2.55 -26.21 -15.72
C LYS A 41 -3.70 -25.28 -16.15
N SER A 42 -4.91 -25.52 -15.65
CA SER A 42 -6.10 -24.71 -15.96
C SER A 42 -5.98 -23.29 -15.40
N ASP A 43 -5.65 -23.15 -14.12
CA ASP A 43 -5.52 -21.82 -13.48
C ASP A 43 -4.44 -20.98 -14.15
N TYR A 44 -3.36 -21.63 -14.60
CA TYR A 44 -2.30 -20.95 -15.30
C TYR A 44 -2.69 -20.59 -16.74
N GLU A 45 -3.32 -21.50 -17.50
CA GLU A 45 -3.75 -21.22 -18.87
C GLU A 45 -4.84 -20.15 -18.96
N GLU A 46 -5.72 -20.08 -17.96
CA GLU A 46 -6.84 -19.14 -17.93
C GLU A 46 -6.45 -17.79 -17.30
N HIS A 47 -5.53 -17.80 -16.33
CA HIS A 47 -5.20 -16.61 -15.55
C HIS A 47 -3.69 -16.35 -15.45
N GLY A 48 -2.90 -17.35 -15.05
CA GLY A 48 -1.48 -17.18 -14.74
C GLY A 48 -0.62 -16.63 -15.88
N LYS A 49 -0.78 -17.17 -17.10
CA LYS A 49 0.01 -16.80 -18.29
C LYS A 49 -0.20 -15.36 -18.77
N TYR A 50 -1.28 -14.71 -18.33
CA TYR A 50 -1.56 -13.31 -18.66
C TYR A 50 -1.08 -12.34 -17.57
N THR A 51 -0.39 -12.84 -16.55
CA THR A 51 0.22 -12.05 -15.48
C THR A 51 1.73 -12.04 -15.61
N LEU A 52 2.40 -11.19 -14.83
CA LEU A 52 3.86 -11.18 -14.69
C LEU A 52 4.44 -12.54 -14.26
N LEU A 53 3.63 -13.44 -13.69
CA LEU A 53 4.06 -14.79 -13.33
C LEU A 53 4.58 -15.57 -14.55
N ASP A 54 4.05 -15.30 -15.74
CA ASP A 54 4.46 -15.96 -16.98
C ASP A 54 5.98 -15.91 -17.21
N HIS A 55 6.60 -14.82 -16.75
CA HIS A 55 8.03 -14.57 -16.93
C HIS A 55 8.94 -15.30 -15.93
N TYR A 56 8.39 -15.89 -14.86
CA TYR A 56 9.16 -16.46 -13.74
C TYR A 56 8.79 -17.90 -13.41
N THR A 57 7.79 -18.47 -14.08
CA THR A 57 7.31 -19.82 -13.80
C THR A 57 7.99 -20.89 -14.65
N PHE A 58 8.27 -22.03 -14.03
CA PHE A 58 8.82 -23.23 -14.65
C PHE A 58 7.72 -24.22 -14.98
N VAL A 59 7.85 -24.94 -16.10
CA VAL A 59 6.97 -26.05 -16.42
C VAL A 59 7.31 -27.23 -15.51
N TRP A 60 6.32 -27.73 -14.77
CA TRP A 60 6.44 -28.90 -13.93
C TRP A 60 6.16 -30.20 -14.72
N PRO A 61 6.72 -31.36 -14.36
CA PRO A 61 6.62 -32.58 -15.18
C PRO A 61 5.20 -33.11 -15.42
N ASP A 62 4.25 -32.78 -14.55
CA ASP A 62 2.83 -33.15 -14.67
C ASP A 62 1.98 -32.11 -15.42
N GLY A 63 2.62 -31.09 -16.01
CA GLY A 63 1.99 -30.03 -16.78
C GLY A 63 1.48 -28.85 -15.94
N ARG A 64 1.70 -28.86 -14.61
CA ARG A 64 1.51 -27.68 -13.75
C ARG A 64 2.59 -26.64 -13.99
N MET A 65 2.36 -25.42 -13.51
CA MET A 65 3.34 -24.35 -13.54
C MET A 65 3.84 -24.04 -12.13
N ALA A 66 5.14 -23.79 -11.99
CA ALA A 66 5.80 -23.65 -10.70
C ALA A 66 6.50 -22.30 -10.61
N LEU A 67 6.13 -21.45 -9.66
CA LEU A 67 6.89 -20.24 -9.35
C LEU A 67 7.95 -20.55 -8.29
N ALA A 68 9.22 -20.36 -8.63
CA ALA A 68 10.31 -20.55 -7.68
C ALA A 68 10.33 -19.41 -6.65
N LEU A 69 10.13 -19.73 -5.37
CA LEU A 69 10.31 -18.77 -4.29
C LEU A 69 11.80 -18.57 -3.99
N GLY A 70 12.17 -17.99 -2.85
CA GLY A 70 13.58 -17.78 -2.51
C GLY A 70 14.32 -16.95 -3.57
N LEU A 71 15.50 -17.39 -3.98
CA LEU A 71 16.29 -16.73 -5.04
C LEU A 71 15.97 -17.23 -6.46
N GLY A 72 15.20 -18.30 -6.61
CA GLY A 72 15.03 -19.01 -7.88
C GLY A 72 14.48 -18.14 -9.03
N SER A 73 13.51 -17.27 -8.75
CA SER A 73 12.93 -16.34 -9.75
C SER A 73 13.80 -15.11 -10.03
N LEU A 74 14.97 -14.98 -9.40
CA LEU A 74 15.87 -13.82 -9.56
C LEU A 74 17.12 -14.13 -10.39
N PHE A 75 17.34 -15.39 -10.78
CA PHE A 75 18.44 -15.75 -11.67
C PHE A 75 18.12 -15.29 -13.09
N ASN A 76 18.96 -14.45 -13.69
CA ASN A 76 18.74 -13.97 -15.05
C ASN A 76 19.17 -15.00 -16.11
N HIS A 77 18.86 -14.72 -17.37
CA HIS A 77 19.22 -15.60 -18.47
C HIS A 77 20.63 -15.33 -19.01
N SER A 78 21.40 -16.38 -19.25
CA SER A 78 22.55 -16.35 -20.16
C SER A 78 22.71 -17.66 -20.93
N ASP A 79 23.29 -17.57 -22.12
CA ASP A 79 23.79 -18.70 -22.90
C ASP A 79 25.24 -18.38 -23.34
N PRO A 80 26.26 -19.04 -22.76
CA PRO A 80 26.19 -20.17 -21.84
C PRO A 80 25.82 -19.77 -20.39
N PRO A 81 25.09 -20.62 -19.63
CA PRO A 81 24.79 -20.40 -18.21
C PRO A 81 25.95 -20.80 -17.29
N ASN A 82 26.06 -20.15 -16.13
CA ASN A 82 26.99 -20.53 -15.06
C ASN A 82 26.28 -21.20 -13.85
N VAL A 83 24.95 -21.30 -13.87
CA VAL A 83 24.14 -22.04 -12.89
C VAL A 83 23.20 -23.02 -13.60
N ASN A 84 23.19 -24.26 -13.14
CA ASN A 84 22.22 -25.29 -13.53
C ASN A 84 21.10 -25.38 -12.49
N PHE A 85 19.91 -25.85 -12.89
CA PHE A 85 18.83 -26.14 -11.96
C PHE A 85 18.28 -27.56 -12.15
N THR A 86 17.78 -28.16 -11.07
CA THR A 86 17.09 -29.45 -11.07
C THR A 86 15.79 -29.37 -10.26
N LEU A 87 14.73 -30.02 -10.73
CA LEU A 87 13.42 -30.05 -10.06
C LEU A 87 13.40 -31.20 -9.04
N ASP A 88 13.09 -30.89 -7.78
CA ASP A 88 12.93 -31.85 -6.67
C ASP A 88 11.43 -32.04 -6.39
N ILE A 89 10.83 -32.95 -7.16
CA ILE A 89 9.38 -33.17 -7.20
C ILE A 89 8.80 -33.60 -5.83
N PRO A 90 9.40 -34.54 -5.08
CA PRO A 90 8.82 -34.99 -3.81
C PRO A 90 8.75 -33.90 -2.73
N ASN A 91 9.60 -32.88 -2.83
CA ASN A 91 9.71 -31.81 -1.83
C ASN A 91 9.19 -30.46 -2.34
N ASP A 92 8.54 -30.44 -3.51
CA ASP A 92 8.05 -29.22 -4.18
C ASP A 92 9.09 -28.09 -4.15
N SER A 93 10.29 -28.35 -4.68
CA SER A 93 11.37 -27.35 -4.74
C SER A 93 12.25 -27.45 -5.98
N ILE A 94 13.02 -26.39 -6.25
CA ILE A 94 14.02 -26.32 -7.33
C ILE A 94 15.39 -26.07 -6.71
N ARG A 95 16.36 -26.89 -7.09
CA ARG A 95 17.75 -26.81 -6.61
C ARG A 95 18.63 -26.17 -7.67
N TYR A 96 19.42 -25.18 -7.29
CA TYR A 96 20.34 -24.44 -8.16
C TYR A 96 21.80 -24.78 -7.81
N ILE A 97 22.60 -25.17 -8.80
CA ILE A 97 23.98 -25.67 -8.63
C ILE A 97 24.94 -24.97 -9.60
N ALA A 98 26.09 -24.50 -9.12
CA ALA A 98 27.12 -23.88 -9.95
C ALA A 98 27.65 -24.85 -11.03
N SER A 99 27.60 -24.47 -12.31
CA SER A 99 28.02 -25.33 -13.42
C SER A 99 29.54 -25.30 -13.67
N ARG A 100 30.21 -24.23 -13.21
CA ARG A 100 31.65 -24.00 -13.18
C ARG A 100 32.04 -23.23 -11.91
N ASP A 101 33.33 -22.98 -11.72
CA ASP A 101 33.79 -22.02 -10.71
C ASP A 101 33.28 -20.61 -11.11
N ILE A 102 32.72 -19.89 -10.15
CA ILE A 102 32.14 -18.54 -10.33
C ILE A 102 32.98 -17.57 -9.50
N GLU A 103 33.55 -16.54 -10.13
CA GLU A 103 34.34 -15.54 -9.43
C GLU A 103 33.47 -14.59 -8.59
N ALA A 104 34.10 -13.89 -7.65
CA ALA A 104 33.41 -12.81 -6.94
C ALA A 104 32.92 -11.74 -7.93
N GLU A 105 31.77 -11.15 -7.64
CA GLU A 105 31.07 -10.14 -8.42
C GLU A 105 30.46 -10.61 -9.75
N GLU A 106 30.62 -11.88 -10.14
CA GLU A 106 29.93 -12.45 -11.30
C GLU A 106 28.42 -12.60 -11.06
N GLU A 107 27.63 -12.37 -12.13
CA GLU A 107 26.18 -12.63 -12.13
C GLU A 107 25.91 -14.12 -12.31
N LEU A 108 25.00 -14.67 -11.50
CA LEU A 108 24.54 -16.04 -11.57
C LEU A 108 23.33 -16.10 -12.53
N CYS A 109 23.50 -16.84 -13.61
CA CYS A 109 22.53 -16.93 -14.70
C CYS A 109 22.19 -18.39 -15.03
N ILE A 110 20.92 -18.63 -15.35
CA ILE A 110 20.39 -19.93 -15.78
C ILE A 110 20.01 -19.90 -17.26
N PHE A 111 19.91 -21.08 -17.87
CA PHE A 111 19.44 -21.23 -19.24
C PHE A 111 17.93 -21.49 -19.27
N TYR A 112 17.15 -20.59 -19.88
CA TYR A 112 15.68 -20.66 -19.96
C TYR A 112 15.15 -21.42 -21.19
N GLY A 113 15.99 -21.79 -22.17
CA GLY A 113 15.59 -22.44 -23.42
C GLY A 113 15.73 -21.56 -24.66
N HIS A 114 15.61 -22.14 -25.86
CA HIS A 114 15.86 -21.48 -27.16
C HIS A 114 14.65 -20.69 -27.74
N LYS A 115 13.54 -20.55 -27.01
CA LYS A 115 12.41 -19.68 -27.39
C LYS A 115 12.31 -18.52 -26.40
N LEU A 116 13.17 -17.54 -26.58
CA LEU A 116 13.11 -16.28 -25.85
C LEU A 116 12.21 -15.32 -26.63
N TRP A 117 11.29 -14.66 -25.94
CA TRP A 117 10.41 -13.64 -26.52
C TRP A 117 10.98 -12.21 -26.32
N PHE A 118 12.23 -12.13 -25.88
CA PHE A 118 13.05 -10.92 -25.80
C PHE A 118 14.38 -11.15 -26.52
N ASP A 119 14.95 -10.09 -27.08
CA ASP A 119 16.25 -10.18 -27.76
C ASP A 119 17.38 -10.34 -26.74
N PRO A 120 18.28 -11.33 -26.90
CA PRO A 120 19.49 -11.40 -26.12
C PRO A 120 20.35 -10.16 -26.38
N ALA A 121 21.01 -9.65 -25.34
CA ALA A 121 21.78 -8.40 -25.40
C ALA A 121 23.06 -8.44 -26.27
N GLU A 122 23.22 -9.42 -27.16
CA GLU A 122 24.34 -9.48 -28.10
C GLU A 122 23.87 -9.85 -29.52
N GLY A 123 23.87 -8.86 -30.42
CA GLY A 123 24.16 -9.06 -31.84
C GLY A 123 23.01 -8.96 -32.85
N ALA A 124 23.14 -7.92 -33.71
CA ALA A 124 22.59 -7.74 -35.06
C ALA A 124 21.17 -7.17 -35.23
N VAL A 125 21.17 -5.90 -35.64
CA VAL A 125 20.08 -5.13 -36.26
C VAL A 125 19.45 -5.93 -37.42
N LYS A 126 18.12 -6.06 -37.43
CA LYS A 126 17.36 -6.30 -38.66
C LYS A 126 16.12 -5.40 -38.70
N GLU A 127 16.08 -4.58 -39.74
CA GLU A 127 14.89 -3.87 -40.19
C GLU A 127 13.77 -4.87 -40.50
N TYR A 128 12.55 -4.55 -40.06
CA TYR A 128 11.33 -5.23 -40.51
C TYR A 128 10.42 -4.22 -41.22
N PRO A 129 9.70 -4.66 -42.26
CA PRO A 129 9.10 -3.78 -43.25
C PRO A 129 7.86 -3.08 -42.70
N SER A 130 7.68 -1.85 -43.17
CA SER A 130 6.48 -1.03 -43.03
C SER A 130 5.23 -1.85 -43.35
N ARG A 131 4.31 -1.96 -42.39
CA ARG A 131 2.93 -2.33 -42.67
C ARG A 131 2.10 -1.07 -42.77
N ASP A 132 1.62 -0.84 -43.97
CA ASP A 132 0.67 0.20 -44.32
C ASP A 132 -0.59 0.13 -43.45
N SER A 133 -1.11 1.33 -43.25
CA SER A 133 -2.35 1.74 -42.62
C SER A 133 -3.55 0.91 -43.10
N GLN A 134 -4.30 0.30 -42.16
CA GLN A 134 -5.74 0.08 -42.30
C GLN A 134 -6.41 -0.20 -40.93
N GLY A 135 -7.13 0.81 -40.43
CA GLY A 135 -8.46 0.73 -39.79
C GLY A 135 -8.69 -0.12 -38.53
N ASP A 136 -8.90 0.60 -37.41
CA ASP A 136 -9.87 0.34 -36.32
C ASP A 136 -9.94 -1.04 -35.63
N SER A 137 -9.36 -1.13 -34.43
CA SER A 137 -10.09 -1.43 -33.17
C SER A 137 -9.17 -1.24 -31.96
N ASP A 138 -9.57 -0.35 -31.06
CA ASP A 138 -8.82 0.07 -29.86
C ASP A 138 -8.73 -1.08 -28.83
N GLU A 139 -7.59 -1.79 -28.78
CA GLU A 139 -7.36 -2.98 -27.94
C GLU A 139 -7.22 -2.65 -26.43
N TRP A 140 -7.44 -1.39 -26.05
CA TRP A 140 -7.41 -0.90 -24.67
C TRP A 140 -8.70 -0.17 -24.27
N GLY A 141 -9.86 -0.72 -24.67
CA GLY A 141 -11.11 -0.51 -23.95
C GLY A 141 -11.51 0.95 -23.70
N GLY A 142 -11.47 1.79 -24.74
CA GLY A 142 -12.25 3.02 -24.76
C GLY A 142 -11.57 4.29 -24.24
N LEU A 143 -10.23 4.35 -24.18
CA LEU A 143 -9.52 5.63 -23.96
C LEU A 143 -9.79 6.65 -25.08
N ASN A 144 -10.10 6.19 -26.30
CA ASN A 144 -10.55 7.03 -27.42
C ASN A 144 -12.09 7.12 -27.56
N SER A 145 -12.86 6.37 -26.77
CA SER A 145 -14.34 6.32 -26.87
C SER A 145 -15.06 7.19 -25.85
N ILE A 146 -14.33 7.92 -25.01
CA ILE A 146 -14.92 9.03 -24.25
C ILE A 146 -15.05 10.18 -25.26
N ASP A 147 -16.27 10.46 -25.67
CA ASP A 147 -16.62 11.64 -26.46
C ASP A 147 -16.20 12.89 -25.66
N TYR A 148 -14.97 13.37 -25.88
CA TYR A 148 -14.38 14.49 -25.12
C TYR A 148 -15.12 15.81 -25.35
N ASP A 149 -15.97 15.86 -26.39
CA ASP A 149 -16.97 16.91 -26.63
C ASP A 149 -18.09 16.93 -25.55
N ARG A 150 -18.12 15.91 -24.69
CA ARG A 150 -18.99 15.83 -23.51
C ARG A 150 -18.37 16.48 -22.27
N MET A 151 -17.04 16.61 -22.19
CA MET A 151 -16.32 17.29 -21.10
C MET A 151 -16.34 18.82 -21.28
N THR A 152 -16.52 19.30 -22.51
CA THR A 152 -16.70 20.73 -22.87
C THR A 152 -18.12 21.25 -22.59
N ARG A 153 -19.03 20.39 -22.08
CA ARG A 153 -20.34 20.84 -21.59
C ARG A 153 -20.12 21.79 -20.41
N VAL A 154 -20.78 22.94 -20.48
CA VAL A 154 -20.79 23.97 -19.43
C VAL A 154 -20.96 23.29 -18.07
N ILE A 155 -19.92 23.36 -17.24
CA ILE A 155 -19.97 22.91 -15.85
C ILE A 155 -21.11 23.70 -15.20
N PRO A 156 -22.16 23.03 -14.67
CA PRO A 156 -23.29 23.73 -14.09
C PRO A 156 -22.82 24.57 -12.91
N ALA A 157 -23.39 25.77 -12.77
CA ALA A 157 -23.06 26.65 -11.66
C ALA A 157 -23.35 25.94 -10.33
N ASN A 158 -22.43 26.07 -9.37
CA ASN A 158 -22.52 25.45 -8.06
C ASN A 158 -23.83 25.82 -7.33
N PRO A 159 -24.78 24.88 -7.16
CA PRO A 159 -26.07 25.18 -6.55
C PRO A 159 -25.99 25.28 -5.02
N PHE A 160 -24.82 24.99 -4.43
CA PHE A 160 -24.63 24.96 -2.98
C PHE A 160 -24.00 26.24 -2.40
N VAL A 161 -23.70 27.25 -3.23
CA VAL A 161 -23.10 28.53 -2.80
C VAL A 161 -24.08 29.40 -1.99
N GLY A 162 -25.39 29.28 -2.23
CA GLY A 162 -26.43 29.97 -1.47
C GLY A 162 -27.06 29.09 -0.39
N GLY A 163 -27.57 29.70 0.68
CA GLY A 163 -28.24 29.02 1.79
C GLY A 163 -27.44 29.05 3.11
N ASP A 164 -27.90 28.29 4.10
CA ASP A 164 -27.20 28.12 5.38
C ASP A 164 -26.05 27.13 5.20
N ALA A 165 -24.81 27.59 5.43
CA ALA A 165 -23.62 26.76 5.24
C ALA A 165 -23.53 25.58 6.23
N GLU A 166 -24.17 25.70 7.40
CA GLU A 166 -24.17 24.68 8.45
C GLU A 166 -25.33 23.67 8.30
N GLU A 167 -26.22 23.89 7.31
CA GLU A 167 -27.31 22.97 6.99
C GLU A 167 -26.76 21.58 6.65
N ILE A 168 -27.13 20.57 7.42
CA ILE A 168 -26.75 19.19 7.16
C ILE A 168 -27.67 18.61 6.10
N LEU A 169 -27.08 18.18 4.98
CA LEU A 169 -27.81 17.61 3.84
C LEU A 169 -28.05 16.10 4.03
N CYS A 170 -29.19 15.62 3.52
CA CYS A 170 -29.51 14.18 3.50
C CYS A 170 -28.68 13.47 2.42
N GLU A 171 -28.51 12.14 2.52
CA GLU A 171 -27.71 11.38 1.55
C GLU A 171 -28.24 11.51 0.11
N GLU A 172 -29.55 11.62 -0.07
CA GLU A 172 -30.21 11.83 -1.37
C GLU A 172 -29.98 13.22 -1.99
N ASP A 173 -29.60 14.22 -1.20
CA ASP A 173 -29.35 15.60 -1.66
C ASP A 173 -27.86 15.85 -1.99
N LEU A 174 -26.99 14.86 -1.76
CA LEU A 174 -25.57 14.96 -2.05
C LEU A 174 -25.31 14.77 -3.55
N PRO A 175 -24.39 15.54 -4.18
CA PRO A 175 -24.03 15.40 -5.59
C PRO A 175 -23.08 14.22 -5.85
N PHE A 176 -23.09 13.22 -4.96
CA PHE A 176 -22.24 12.04 -5.07
C PHE A 176 -22.87 10.86 -4.34
N VAL A 177 -22.57 9.65 -4.83
CA VAL A 177 -22.97 8.40 -4.22
C VAL A 177 -21.76 7.77 -3.53
N ARG A 178 -21.92 7.41 -2.26
CA ARG A 178 -20.87 6.71 -1.50
C ARG A 178 -20.83 5.22 -1.85
N TYR A 179 -19.63 4.69 -2.01
CA TYR A 179 -19.45 3.25 -2.14
C TYR A 179 -19.71 2.56 -0.79
N LYS A 180 -20.68 1.64 -0.76
CA LYS A 180 -21.02 0.87 0.45
C LYS A 180 -20.12 -0.36 0.54
N VAL A 181 -19.20 -0.35 1.50
CA VAL A 181 -18.36 -1.52 1.80
C VAL A 181 -19.25 -2.63 2.38
N PRO A 182 -19.22 -3.86 1.83
CA PRO A 182 -19.91 -5.00 2.44
C PRO A 182 -19.41 -5.24 3.87
N ALA A 183 -20.32 -5.49 4.81
CA ALA A 183 -19.96 -5.73 6.20
C ALA A 183 -19.04 -6.96 6.32
N GLU A 184 -17.90 -6.83 7.02
CA GLU A 184 -17.03 -7.96 7.33
C GLU A 184 -17.70 -8.87 8.38
N GLU A 185 -18.29 -9.99 7.95
CA GLU A 185 -18.72 -11.06 8.86
C GLU A 185 -17.48 -11.90 9.27
N GLU A 186 -17.01 -11.73 10.51
CA GLU A 186 -15.98 -12.59 11.11
C GLU A 186 -16.66 -13.82 11.77
N GLU A 187 -16.42 -15.03 11.27
CA GLU A 187 -16.88 -16.30 11.87
C GLU A 187 -15.86 -16.86 12.89
N LEU A 188 -16.37 -17.62 13.88
CA LEU A 188 -15.59 -18.34 14.89
C LEU A 188 -14.53 -19.26 14.24
N GLY A 189 -13.28 -18.81 14.23
CA GLY A 189 -12.15 -19.50 13.58
C GLY A 189 -11.26 -18.59 12.73
N THR A 190 -11.71 -17.36 12.45
CA THR A 190 -11.01 -16.40 11.55
C THR A 190 -10.43 -15.17 12.25
N VAL A 191 -10.48 -15.09 13.59
CA VAL A 191 -9.95 -13.93 14.33
C VAL A 191 -8.43 -13.90 14.18
N ARG A 192 -7.93 -12.90 13.45
CA ARG A 192 -6.49 -12.69 13.27
C ARG A 192 -5.83 -12.30 14.59
N THR A 193 -4.80 -13.04 14.98
CA THR A 193 -3.98 -12.77 16.16
C THR A 193 -2.60 -12.23 15.78
N THR A 194 -1.95 -11.59 16.75
CA THR A 194 -0.55 -11.20 16.72
C THR A 194 0.08 -11.47 18.09
N GLN A 195 1.41 -11.52 18.16
CA GLN A 195 2.12 -11.78 19.41
C GLN A 195 2.38 -10.51 20.19
N ALA A 196 2.14 -10.57 21.50
CA ALA A 196 2.45 -9.50 22.44
C ALA A 196 3.16 -10.02 23.68
N TRP A 197 4.03 -9.19 24.23
CA TRP A 197 4.71 -9.44 25.50
C TRP A 197 3.75 -9.21 26.67
N VAL A 198 3.64 -10.21 27.54
CA VAL A 198 2.86 -10.14 28.78
C VAL A 198 3.69 -10.61 29.96
N VAL A 199 3.28 -10.21 31.16
CA VAL A 199 3.87 -10.68 32.42
C VAL A 199 2.77 -11.09 33.40
N ASP A 200 2.99 -12.18 34.12
CA ASP A 200 2.13 -12.58 35.22
C ASP A 200 2.34 -11.64 36.42
N VAL A 201 1.26 -11.23 37.06
CA VAL A 201 1.28 -10.30 38.20
C VAL A 201 0.75 -11.03 39.44
N PRO A 202 1.65 -11.53 40.31
CA PRO A 202 1.26 -12.28 41.50
C PRO A 202 0.55 -11.42 42.55
N ASP A 203 1.02 -10.18 42.75
CA ASP A 203 0.40 -9.20 43.64
C ASP A 203 -0.31 -8.10 42.83
N PRO A 204 -1.67 -8.04 42.85
CA PRO A 204 -2.42 -6.99 42.19
C PRO A 204 -2.05 -5.55 42.59
N LYS A 205 -1.40 -5.32 43.75
CA LYS A 205 -0.94 -4.00 44.17
C LYS A 205 0.12 -3.41 43.22
N CYS A 206 0.87 -4.27 42.51
CA CYS A 206 1.91 -3.88 41.56
C CYS A 206 1.34 -3.25 40.26
N ILE A 207 0.05 -3.44 39.97
CA ILE A 207 -0.58 -3.01 38.72
C ILE A 207 -0.48 -1.49 38.52
N THR A 208 -0.71 -0.70 39.56
CA THR A 208 -0.65 0.77 39.46
C THR A 208 0.76 1.24 39.14
N THR A 209 1.78 0.60 39.74
CA THR A 209 3.19 0.88 39.45
C THR A 209 3.54 0.48 38.01
N LEU A 210 3.08 -0.68 37.55
CA LEU A 210 3.26 -1.15 36.18
C LEU A 210 2.64 -0.21 35.14
N LEU A 211 1.42 0.28 35.38
CA LEU A 211 0.78 1.27 34.50
C LEU A 211 1.55 2.59 34.45
N LYS A 212 2.12 3.03 35.58
CA LYS A 212 2.94 4.24 35.64
C LYS A 212 4.27 4.05 34.88
N TRP A 213 4.93 2.91 35.09
CA TRP A 213 6.16 2.54 34.39
C TRP A 213 5.93 2.45 32.88
N LEU A 214 4.82 1.85 32.44
CA LEU A 214 4.45 1.73 31.03
C LEU A 214 4.36 3.11 30.36
N LYS A 215 3.68 4.06 31.02
CA LYS A 215 3.57 5.45 30.54
C LYS A 215 4.91 6.18 30.51
N GLN A 216 5.75 5.98 31.53
CA GLN A 216 7.07 6.60 31.61
C GLN A 216 8.02 6.10 30.52
N ASN A 217 7.83 4.87 30.03
CA ASN A 217 8.62 4.26 28.97
C ASN A 217 7.94 4.35 27.59
N ASN A 218 6.89 5.15 27.44
CA ASN A 218 6.17 5.38 26.17
C ASN A 218 5.66 4.09 25.50
N LEU A 219 5.27 3.09 26.30
CA LEU A 219 4.79 1.78 25.82
C LEU A 219 3.28 1.76 25.52
N ASP A 220 2.60 2.90 25.60
CA ASP A 220 1.22 3.12 25.13
C ASP A 220 1.19 3.37 23.63
N THR A 221 1.62 2.37 22.88
CA THR A 221 1.75 2.42 21.43
C THR A 221 0.40 2.12 20.72
N PRO A 222 0.15 2.71 19.53
CA PRO A 222 -1.13 2.56 18.83
C PRO A 222 -1.51 1.13 18.44
N ASP A 223 -0.52 0.25 18.28
CA ASP A 223 -0.62 -1.15 17.89
C ASP A 223 -1.23 -2.07 18.98
N VAL A 224 -1.26 -1.63 20.24
CA VAL A 224 -1.92 -2.35 21.34
C VAL A 224 -3.03 -1.54 22.02
N ALA A 225 -3.36 -0.35 21.50
CA ALA A 225 -4.32 0.56 22.11
C ALA A 225 -5.76 0.00 22.16
N HIS A 226 -6.11 -0.95 21.29
CA HIS A 226 -7.41 -1.64 21.29
C HIS A 226 -7.50 -2.77 22.33
N LEU A 227 -6.40 -3.12 23.00
CA LEU A 227 -6.34 -4.19 23.99
C LEU A 227 -6.39 -3.61 25.41
N LYS A 228 -7.08 -4.30 26.32
CA LYS A 228 -7.01 -3.96 27.73
C LYS A 228 -5.68 -4.43 28.31
N ARG A 229 -5.08 -3.59 29.15
CA ARG A 229 -3.78 -3.86 29.78
C ARG A 229 -3.78 -5.01 30.78
N ILE A 230 -4.94 -5.33 31.35
CA ILE A 230 -5.05 -6.29 32.45
C ILE A 230 -6.04 -7.38 32.06
N ARG A 231 -5.63 -8.64 32.21
CA ARG A 231 -6.46 -9.82 32.05
C ARG A 231 -6.47 -10.63 33.34
N LYS A 232 -7.67 -10.94 33.85
CA LYS A 232 -7.85 -11.76 35.06
C LYS A 232 -8.55 -13.06 34.68
N VAL A 233 -7.89 -14.20 34.91
CA VAL A 233 -8.43 -15.54 34.58
C VAL A 233 -8.19 -16.46 35.77
N ARG A 234 -9.26 -17.04 36.33
CA ARG A 234 -9.20 -18.07 37.39
C ARG A 234 -8.29 -17.72 38.59
N GLY A 235 -8.21 -16.44 38.95
CA GLY A 235 -7.38 -15.96 40.07
C GLY A 235 -5.98 -15.48 39.67
N SER A 236 -5.51 -15.77 38.45
CA SER A 236 -4.26 -15.24 37.91
C SER A 236 -4.48 -13.90 37.20
N THR A 237 -3.60 -12.94 37.44
CA THR A 237 -3.59 -11.64 36.74
C THR A 237 -2.42 -11.60 35.77
N THR A 238 -2.69 -11.25 34.51
CA THR A 238 -1.70 -11.04 33.46
C THR A 238 -1.75 -9.59 32.99
N PHE A 239 -0.58 -9.02 32.70
CA PHE A 239 -0.41 -7.64 32.32
C PHE A 239 0.23 -7.53 30.93
N LEU A 240 -0.38 -6.76 30.04
CA LEU A 240 0.07 -6.53 28.66
C LEU A 240 1.10 -5.40 28.60
N ILE A 241 2.29 -5.72 28.11
CA ILE A 241 3.44 -4.82 28.06
C ILE A 241 3.45 -4.06 26.73
N SER A 242 3.70 -4.77 25.64
CA SER A 242 3.91 -4.19 24.31
C SER A 242 3.70 -5.25 23.22
N HIS A 243 3.64 -4.80 21.96
CA HIS A 243 3.66 -5.71 20.82
C HIS A 243 5.04 -6.35 20.66
N HIS A 244 5.10 -7.61 20.18
CA HIS A 244 6.37 -8.31 20.04
C HIS A 244 7.35 -7.58 19.10
N LEU A 245 6.86 -6.99 17.99
CA LEU A 245 7.70 -6.26 17.05
C LEU A 245 8.30 -4.96 17.61
N THR A 246 7.75 -4.42 18.70
CA THR A 246 8.37 -3.27 19.39
C THR A 246 9.66 -3.70 20.09
N PHE A 247 9.72 -4.94 20.58
CA PHE A 247 10.89 -5.51 21.24
C PHE A 247 11.14 -6.95 20.76
N PRO A 248 11.68 -7.11 19.54
CA PRO A 248 11.82 -8.43 18.90
C PRO A 248 12.92 -9.29 19.54
N LEU A 249 13.90 -8.66 20.19
CA LEU A 249 15.07 -9.33 20.78
C LEU A 249 14.86 -9.76 22.24
N GLY A 250 13.76 -9.38 22.88
CA GLY A 250 13.45 -9.70 24.28
C GLY A 250 12.58 -8.64 24.93
N PRO A 251 11.89 -8.93 26.05
CA PRO A 251 11.01 -7.98 26.69
C PRO A 251 11.80 -6.78 27.27
N PRO A 252 11.14 -5.63 27.47
CA PRO A 252 11.75 -4.49 28.18
C PRO A 252 12.10 -4.85 29.63
N GLU A 253 13.14 -4.22 30.17
CA GLU A 253 13.59 -4.43 31.55
C GLU A 253 12.60 -3.86 32.55
N PHE A 254 12.24 -4.66 33.56
CA PHE A 254 11.31 -4.28 34.62
C PHE A 254 12.02 -3.57 35.77
N PRO A 255 11.32 -2.70 36.51
CA PRO A 255 11.80 -2.21 37.79
C PRO A 255 12.12 -3.37 38.74
N GLU A 256 13.35 -3.40 39.29
CA GLU A 256 13.85 -4.48 40.15
C GLU A 256 13.01 -4.67 41.44
N ASP A 257 12.32 -3.61 41.87
CA ASP A 257 11.50 -3.57 43.09
C ASP A 257 10.18 -4.36 42.98
N LEU A 258 9.76 -4.75 41.77
CA LEU A 258 8.46 -5.39 41.55
C LEU A 258 8.50 -6.93 41.65
N ASN A 259 9.69 -7.55 41.71
CA ASN A 259 9.91 -8.99 41.82
C ASN A 259 8.96 -9.83 40.93
N LEU A 260 8.85 -9.43 39.66
CA LEU A 260 7.93 -10.04 38.70
C LEU A 260 8.54 -11.28 38.04
N PRO A 261 7.72 -12.27 37.66
CA PRO A 261 8.15 -13.37 36.80
C PRO A 261 8.67 -12.90 35.44
N LEU A 262 9.39 -13.78 34.75
CA LEU A 262 9.86 -13.52 33.38
C LEU A 262 8.67 -13.29 32.43
N PRO A 263 8.71 -12.22 31.61
CA PRO A 263 7.71 -11.99 30.57
C PRO A 263 7.71 -13.09 29.52
N HIS A 264 6.55 -13.34 28.92
CA HIS A 264 6.36 -14.34 27.88
C HIS A 264 5.45 -13.81 26.76
N LEU A 265 5.47 -14.48 25.61
CA LEU A 265 4.64 -14.13 24.46
C LEU A 265 3.29 -14.83 24.52
N VAL A 266 2.23 -14.11 24.15
CA VAL A 266 0.89 -14.66 23.96
C VAL A 266 0.25 -14.08 22.71
N ASP A 267 -0.68 -14.83 22.14
CA ASP A 267 -1.51 -14.36 21.04
C ASP A 267 -2.61 -13.42 21.57
N VAL A 268 -2.72 -12.27 20.93
CA VAL A 268 -3.75 -11.25 21.19
C VAL A 268 -4.44 -10.87 19.88
N PRO A 269 -5.70 -10.40 19.89
CA PRO A 269 -6.37 -9.90 18.69
C PRO A 269 -5.57 -8.80 18.00
N ALA A 270 -5.37 -8.93 16.68
CA ALA A 270 -4.60 -7.95 15.90
C ALA A 270 -5.36 -6.64 15.62
N SER A 271 -6.67 -6.60 15.86
CA SER A 271 -7.53 -5.45 15.57
C SER A 271 -8.64 -5.26 16.61
N PRO A 272 -9.20 -4.04 16.76
CA PRO A 272 -10.32 -3.78 17.66
C PRO A 272 -11.57 -4.59 17.29
N ALA A 273 -12.47 -4.75 18.27
CA ALA A 273 -13.81 -5.26 18.03
C ALA A 273 -14.75 -4.15 17.54
N LEU A 274 -15.37 -4.37 16.38
CA LEU A 274 -16.28 -3.42 15.72
C LEU A 274 -17.75 -3.80 15.88
N THR A 275 -18.04 -5.07 16.10
CA THR A 275 -19.40 -5.58 16.39
C THR A 275 -19.47 -6.24 17.77
N PRO A 276 -20.67 -6.35 18.39
CA PRO A 276 -20.85 -7.10 19.63
C PRO A 276 -20.42 -8.57 19.51
N THR A 277 -20.63 -9.18 18.34
CA THR A 277 -20.17 -10.54 18.04
C THR A 277 -18.64 -10.60 18.05
N GLN A 278 -17.96 -9.73 17.31
CA GLN A 278 -16.50 -9.65 17.32
C GLN A 278 -15.94 -9.36 18.72
N LEU A 279 -16.62 -8.53 19.50
CA LEU A 279 -16.22 -8.24 20.88
C LEU A 279 -16.22 -9.51 21.72
N ARG A 280 -17.28 -10.33 21.64
CA ARG A 280 -17.35 -11.61 22.33
C ARG A 280 -16.20 -12.53 21.91
N LEU A 281 -16.01 -12.73 20.61
CA LEU A 281 -14.98 -13.61 20.06
C LEU A 281 -13.55 -13.17 20.42
N LYS A 282 -13.25 -11.89 20.28
CA LYS A 282 -11.90 -11.35 20.55
C LYS A 282 -11.60 -11.32 22.05
N THR A 283 -12.62 -11.08 22.89
CA THR A 283 -12.48 -11.10 24.36
C THR A 283 -12.12 -12.49 24.88
N ASP A 284 -12.55 -13.57 24.21
CA ASP A 284 -12.17 -14.94 24.56
C ASP A 284 -10.66 -15.20 24.38
N ILE A 285 -10.00 -14.48 23.46
CA ILE A 285 -8.54 -14.54 23.24
C ILE A 285 -7.81 -13.61 24.23
N TRP A 286 -8.14 -12.32 24.18
CA TRP A 286 -7.63 -11.30 25.09
C TRP A 286 -8.65 -10.19 25.30
N PRO A 287 -8.84 -9.68 26.54
CA PRO A 287 -9.77 -8.60 26.79
C PRO A 287 -9.50 -7.38 25.91
N THR A 288 -10.45 -7.03 25.05
CA THR A 288 -10.34 -5.92 24.09
C THR A 288 -11.36 -4.83 24.39
N LEU A 289 -11.13 -3.64 23.85
CA LEU A 289 -12.08 -2.54 23.90
C LEU A 289 -13.05 -2.65 22.73
N PHE A 290 -14.35 -2.58 23.04
CA PHE A 290 -15.35 -2.33 22.03
C PHE A 290 -15.21 -0.88 21.59
N THR A 291 -14.86 -0.68 20.33
CA THR A 291 -14.65 0.67 19.79
C THR A 291 -15.73 0.94 18.75
N PRO A 292 -16.99 1.20 19.16
CA PRO A 292 -18.13 1.35 18.26
C PRO A 292 -18.09 2.63 17.43
N ARG A 293 -16.98 3.39 17.42
CA ARG A 293 -16.76 4.42 16.40
C ARG A 293 -16.71 3.70 15.06
N ARG A 294 -17.89 3.50 14.47
CA ARG A 294 -18.08 2.94 13.14
C ARG A 294 -17.23 3.79 12.21
N LYS A 295 -16.12 3.23 11.72
CA LYS A 295 -15.47 3.70 10.48
C LYS A 295 -16.46 3.66 9.30
N ASP A 296 -17.61 3.01 9.48
CA ASP A 296 -18.64 2.77 8.48
C ASP A 296 -19.91 3.64 8.63
N VAL A 297 -19.95 4.62 9.54
CA VAL A 297 -21.02 5.66 9.47
C VAL A 297 -20.48 6.79 8.61
N PRO A 298 -21.08 7.04 7.45
CA PRO A 298 -20.69 8.16 6.60
C PRO A 298 -20.70 9.47 7.38
N GLU A 299 -19.61 10.24 7.26
CA GLU A 299 -19.57 11.60 7.80
C GLU A 299 -20.71 12.41 7.21
N LYS A 300 -21.53 13.07 8.04
CA LYS A 300 -22.58 13.96 7.54
C LYS A 300 -21.93 15.21 6.93
N TRP A 301 -22.42 15.64 5.77
CA TRP A 301 -21.89 16.81 5.08
C TRP A 301 -22.85 17.99 5.23
N CYS A 302 -22.31 19.14 5.62
CA CYS A 302 -23.04 20.39 5.56
C CYS A 302 -23.04 20.96 4.14
N ARG A 303 -23.98 21.84 3.84
CA ARG A 303 -24.09 22.54 2.56
C ARG A 303 -22.79 23.26 2.19
N GLY A 304 -22.12 23.90 3.15
CA GLY A 304 -20.84 24.57 2.93
C GLY A 304 -19.73 23.60 2.47
N LYS A 305 -19.68 22.39 3.04
CA LYS A 305 -18.74 21.34 2.65
C LYS A 305 -19.05 20.79 1.25
N VAL A 306 -20.33 20.64 0.90
CA VAL A 306 -20.71 20.26 -0.47
C VAL A 306 -20.31 21.35 -1.48
N ALA A 307 -20.52 22.62 -1.15
CA ALA A 307 -20.10 23.73 -2.01
C ALA A 307 -18.58 23.76 -2.24
N TRP A 308 -17.79 23.49 -1.20
CA TRP A 308 -16.33 23.34 -1.28
C TRP A 308 -15.92 22.18 -2.19
N ALA A 309 -16.53 21.01 -2.04
CA ALA A 309 -16.20 19.85 -2.87
C ALA A 309 -16.58 20.07 -4.34
N TRP A 310 -17.70 20.76 -4.58
CA TRP A 310 -18.10 21.14 -5.92
C TRP A 310 -17.01 21.98 -6.59
N GLN A 311 -16.53 23.05 -5.94
CA GLN A 311 -15.41 23.85 -6.46
C GLN A 311 -14.15 23.01 -6.72
N ALA A 312 -13.85 22.04 -5.84
CA ALA A 312 -12.73 21.14 -6.03
C ALA A 312 -12.89 20.25 -7.28
N ILE A 313 -14.09 19.76 -7.56
CA ILE A 313 -14.43 18.99 -8.77
C ILE A 313 -14.32 19.86 -10.02
N GLU A 314 -14.90 21.07 -10.03
CA GLU A 314 -14.83 21.99 -11.17
C GLU A 314 -13.37 22.25 -11.56
N LYS A 315 -12.52 22.52 -10.56
CA LYS A 315 -11.09 22.71 -10.76
C LYS A 315 -10.40 21.45 -11.28
N THR A 316 -10.75 20.28 -10.75
CA THR A 316 -10.21 18.98 -11.20
C THR A 316 -10.52 18.73 -12.68
N ILE A 317 -11.73 19.03 -13.13
CA ILE A 317 -12.15 18.94 -14.54
C ILE A 317 -11.33 19.91 -15.40
N GLN A 318 -11.21 21.16 -14.97
CA GLN A 318 -10.46 22.19 -15.71
C GLN A 318 -9.00 21.77 -15.95
N ILE A 319 -8.33 21.21 -14.93
CA ILE A 319 -6.96 20.70 -15.04
C ILE A 319 -6.87 19.54 -16.05
N ALA A 320 -7.85 18.65 -16.07
CA ALA A 320 -7.88 17.54 -17.02
C ALA A 320 -8.09 18.01 -18.47
N ILE A 321 -8.97 19.00 -18.69
CA ILE A 321 -9.18 19.62 -20.00
C ILE A 321 -7.88 20.29 -20.48
N GLU A 322 -7.23 21.04 -19.60
CA GLU A 322 -5.94 21.68 -19.92
C GLU A 322 -4.85 20.67 -20.24
N ALA A 323 -4.77 19.54 -19.51
CA ALA A 323 -3.85 18.45 -19.81
C ALA A 323 -4.12 17.84 -21.19
N GLY A 324 -5.39 17.55 -21.51
CA GLY A 324 -5.80 17.06 -22.83
C GLY A 324 -5.40 18.01 -23.96
N SER A 325 -5.60 19.33 -23.77
CA SER A 325 -5.21 20.34 -24.76
C SER A 325 -3.70 20.40 -25.04
N LYS A 326 -2.87 19.89 -24.11
CA LYS A 326 -1.42 19.78 -24.24
C LYS A 326 -0.94 18.44 -24.79
N GLY A 327 -1.85 17.54 -25.16
CA GLY A 327 -1.53 16.21 -25.68
C GLY A 327 -1.30 15.13 -24.62
N GLU A 328 -1.60 15.42 -23.34
CA GLU A 328 -1.65 14.39 -22.29
C GLU A 328 -2.98 13.64 -22.29
N LEU A 329 -3.02 12.53 -21.56
CA LEU A 329 -4.31 11.92 -21.21
C LEU A 329 -5.06 12.88 -20.27
N PRO A 330 -6.34 13.20 -20.53
CA PRO A 330 -7.12 14.18 -19.77
C PRO A 330 -7.61 13.60 -18.43
N ILE A 331 -6.65 13.26 -17.58
CA ILE A 331 -6.87 12.71 -16.25
C ILE A 331 -6.14 13.62 -15.27
N ALA A 332 -6.87 14.13 -14.28
CA ALA A 332 -6.34 15.00 -13.24
C ALA A 332 -6.66 14.52 -11.83
N ALA A 333 -5.85 14.98 -10.87
CA ALA A 333 -6.01 14.79 -9.44
C ALA A 333 -5.80 16.12 -8.71
N HIS A 334 -6.58 16.35 -7.65
CA HIS A 334 -6.61 17.59 -6.90
C HIS A 334 -6.81 17.28 -5.41
N VAL A 335 -5.96 17.87 -4.57
CA VAL A 335 -6.08 17.87 -3.12
C VAL A 335 -6.26 19.34 -2.71
N PRO A 336 -7.51 19.81 -2.50
CA PRO A 336 -7.76 21.15 -2.00
C PRO A 336 -7.36 21.28 -0.54
N THR A 337 -7.22 22.52 -0.07
CA THR A 337 -7.21 22.83 1.36
C THR A 337 -8.43 22.21 2.03
N SER A 338 -8.23 21.59 3.20
CA SER A 338 -9.32 20.95 3.92
C SER A 338 -10.41 21.96 4.31
N TYR A 339 -11.67 21.50 4.31
CA TYR A 339 -12.79 22.35 4.68
C TYR A 339 -12.66 22.88 6.11
N GLU A 340 -12.12 22.05 7.01
CA GLU A 340 -11.88 22.38 8.41
C GLU A 340 -10.84 23.50 8.58
N GLU A 341 -9.77 23.51 7.75
CA GLU A 341 -8.79 24.61 7.71
C GLU A 341 -9.37 25.91 7.14
N LEU A 342 -10.28 25.83 6.17
CA LEU A 342 -10.96 27.01 5.64
C LEU A 342 -11.89 27.65 6.68
N LEU A 343 -12.53 26.84 7.52
CA LEU A 343 -13.34 27.33 8.63
C LEU A 343 -12.49 27.96 9.74
N SER A 344 -11.36 27.34 10.08
CA SER A 344 -10.48 27.87 11.13
C SER A 344 -9.92 29.25 10.74
N THR A 345 -9.43 29.40 9.51
CA THR A 345 -8.89 30.66 8.97
C THR A 345 -9.94 31.77 8.88
N ARG A 346 -11.20 31.44 8.58
CA ARG A 346 -12.32 32.40 8.57
C ARG A 346 -12.67 32.91 9.96
N ASN A 347 -12.52 32.07 10.98
CA ASN A 347 -12.91 32.38 12.37
C ASN A 347 -11.80 33.06 13.17
N SER A 348 -10.52 32.82 12.85
CA SER A 348 -9.41 33.32 13.65
C SER A 348 -8.94 34.74 13.31
N GLY A 349 -9.23 35.29 12.12
CA GLY A 349 -8.94 36.70 11.75
C GLY A 349 -7.46 37.12 11.82
N THR A 350 -6.57 36.25 12.30
CA THR A 350 -5.15 36.45 12.48
C THR A 350 -4.40 35.63 11.43
N SER A 351 -3.87 36.32 10.43
CA SER A 351 -2.98 35.76 9.42
C SER A 351 -1.60 35.49 10.02
N ASP A 352 -1.47 34.44 10.83
CA ASP A 352 -0.16 33.87 11.12
C ASP A 352 0.37 33.25 9.82
N LYS A 353 1.37 33.92 9.22
CA LYS A 353 1.99 33.61 7.93
C LYS A 353 2.61 32.20 7.79
N LYS A 354 2.52 31.34 8.81
CA LYS A 354 3.22 30.06 8.85
C LYS A 354 2.46 28.86 8.29
N ASP A 355 1.13 28.91 8.23
CA ASP A 355 0.30 27.83 7.67
C ASP A 355 -0.64 28.38 6.61
N LEU A 356 -0.09 28.73 5.44
CA LEU A 356 -0.92 29.03 4.27
C LEU A 356 -1.66 27.76 3.83
N PRO A 357 -2.95 27.88 3.44
CA PRO A 357 -3.72 26.80 2.82
C PRO A 357 -2.91 26.13 1.69
N LYS A 358 -2.59 24.84 1.83
CA LYS A 358 -1.80 24.11 0.83
C LYS A 358 -2.71 23.29 -0.08
N GLU A 359 -2.95 23.83 -1.26
CA GLU A 359 -3.64 23.16 -2.35
C GLU A 359 -2.63 22.50 -3.32
N PHE A 360 -2.92 21.28 -3.77
CA PHE A 360 -2.09 20.56 -4.73
C PHE A 360 -2.89 20.06 -5.92
N VAL A 361 -2.33 20.23 -7.11
CA VAL A 361 -2.92 19.78 -8.38
C VAL A 361 -1.88 19.05 -9.21
N ALA A 362 -2.31 17.99 -9.90
CA ALA A 362 -1.50 17.29 -10.90
C ALA A 362 -2.38 16.67 -11.99
N HIS A 363 -1.77 16.37 -13.13
CA HIS A 363 -2.38 15.63 -14.23
C HIS A 363 -1.50 14.45 -14.64
N ASP A 364 -2.04 13.59 -15.49
CA ASP A 364 -1.32 12.50 -16.13
C ASP A 364 -0.21 13.06 -17.03
N THR A 365 0.98 12.47 -16.97
CA THR A 365 2.14 12.87 -17.79
C THR A 365 2.77 11.69 -18.52
N ARG A 366 2.00 10.60 -18.75
CA ARG A 366 2.51 9.41 -19.44
C ARG A 366 3.02 9.74 -20.85
N ASN A 367 2.41 10.71 -21.54
CA ASN A 367 2.79 11.05 -22.91
C ASN A 367 4.07 11.90 -22.92
N SER A 368 4.12 13.01 -22.17
CA SER A 368 5.31 13.87 -22.11
C SER A 368 6.52 13.14 -21.56
N ASP A 369 6.35 12.38 -20.48
CA ASP A 369 7.46 11.78 -19.74
C ASP A 369 7.86 10.43 -20.34
N LYS A 370 7.06 9.89 -21.26
CA LYS A 370 7.20 8.53 -21.82
C LYS A 370 7.34 7.47 -20.73
N HIS A 371 6.62 7.66 -19.62
CA HIS A 371 6.73 6.83 -18.44
C HIS A 371 5.36 6.26 -18.06
N PRO A 372 5.14 4.94 -18.15
CA PRO A 372 3.82 4.33 -18.05
C PRO A 372 3.18 4.48 -16.67
N LEU A 373 3.94 4.79 -15.62
CA LEU A 373 3.43 4.93 -14.25
C LEU A 373 3.13 6.39 -13.84
N HIS A 374 3.35 7.37 -14.71
CA HIS A 374 3.17 8.79 -14.37
C HIS A 374 1.70 9.23 -14.48
N HIS A 375 0.86 8.57 -13.69
CA HIS A 375 -0.56 8.89 -13.57
C HIS A 375 -0.78 10.14 -12.72
N ALA A 376 -1.91 10.83 -12.90
CA ALA A 376 -2.26 12.03 -12.13
C ALA A 376 -2.15 11.84 -10.60
N VAL A 377 -2.63 10.70 -10.08
CA VAL A 377 -2.55 10.35 -8.65
C VAL A 377 -1.10 10.16 -8.18
N MET A 378 -0.25 9.55 -8.99
CA MET A 378 1.18 9.39 -8.63
C MET A 378 1.89 10.74 -8.64
N ASN A 379 1.57 11.57 -9.63
CA ASN A 379 2.15 12.90 -9.78
C ASN A 379 1.77 13.83 -8.62
N ILE A 380 0.52 13.80 -8.14
CA ILE A 380 0.13 14.63 -6.98
C ILE A 380 0.77 14.14 -5.68
N ILE A 381 0.88 12.83 -5.45
CA ILE A 381 1.55 12.27 -4.27
C ILE A 381 3.02 12.68 -4.25
N ARG A 382 3.71 12.57 -5.39
CA ARG A 382 5.11 13.02 -5.56
C ARG A 382 5.24 14.52 -5.27
N LYS A 383 4.39 15.35 -5.88
CA LYS A 383 4.40 16.81 -5.69
C LYS A 383 4.21 17.22 -4.22
N MET A 384 3.36 16.50 -3.48
CA MET A 384 3.15 16.73 -2.05
C MET A 384 4.36 16.29 -1.21
N ALA A 385 4.98 15.16 -1.55
CA ALA A 385 6.21 14.70 -0.90
C ALA A 385 7.33 15.74 -1.06
N ASP A 386 7.53 16.24 -2.28
CA ASP A 386 8.56 17.23 -2.59
C ASP A 386 8.35 18.52 -1.77
N SER A 387 7.11 19.03 -1.69
CA SER A 387 6.79 20.22 -0.89
C SER A 387 7.09 20.06 0.61
N ASN A 388 6.88 18.85 1.16
CA ASN A 388 7.18 18.58 2.56
C ASN A 388 8.70 18.53 2.83
N THR A 389 9.50 18.09 1.86
CA THR A 389 10.97 18.09 1.96
C THR A 389 11.57 19.49 1.82
N SER A 390 11.03 20.34 0.93
CA SER A 390 11.51 21.72 0.77
C SER A 390 11.27 22.56 2.04
N ASN A 391 10.14 22.36 2.73
CA ASN A 391 9.85 23.04 3.99
C ASN A 391 10.79 22.63 5.14
N SER A 392 11.33 21.41 5.11
CA SER A 392 12.26 20.92 6.15
C SER A 392 13.71 21.35 5.90
N ALA A 393 14.06 21.71 4.66
CA ALA A 393 15.38 22.24 4.30
C ALA A 393 15.58 23.70 4.72
N GLU A 394 14.53 24.53 4.75
CA GLU A 394 14.63 25.95 5.16
C GLU A 394 14.76 26.16 6.68
N SER A 395 14.46 25.14 7.50
CA SER A 395 14.55 25.21 8.97
C SER A 395 15.90 24.80 9.57
N ASN A 396 16.84 24.25 8.78
CA ASN A 396 18.08 23.65 9.28
C ASN A 396 19.36 24.46 9.00
N ASN A 397 19.39 25.73 9.43
CA ASN A 397 20.61 26.55 9.43
C ASN A 397 21.40 26.53 10.76
N ASN A 398 21.17 25.55 11.65
CA ASN A 398 21.98 25.34 12.84
C ASN A 398 22.59 23.92 12.85
N PRO A 399 23.94 23.77 12.81
CA PRO A 399 24.59 22.49 12.98
C PRO A 399 24.71 22.21 14.48
N ALA A 400 23.60 21.81 15.11
CA ALA A 400 23.61 21.22 16.44
C ALA A 400 23.04 19.80 16.34
N PHE A 401 23.79 18.84 16.87
CA PHE A 401 23.49 17.42 16.92
C PHE A 401 22.00 17.16 17.26
N PRO A 402 21.24 16.42 16.43
CA PRO A 402 19.86 16.10 16.76
C PRO A 402 19.81 14.89 17.71
N ASP A 403 20.06 15.14 18.99
CA ASP A 403 19.57 14.30 20.09
C ASP A 403 18.10 14.68 20.34
N THR A 404 17.19 14.19 19.50
CA THR A 404 15.76 14.02 19.83
C THR A 404 15.09 13.24 18.69
N LEU A 405 14.74 11.99 18.98
CA LEU A 405 13.84 11.16 18.17
C LEU A 405 12.42 11.75 18.24
N GLU A 406 12.17 12.88 17.58
CA GLU A 406 10.82 13.35 17.32
C GLU A 406 10.16 12.47 16.25
N GLN A 407 9.29 11.56 16.72
CA GLN A 407 8.13 11.00 16.01
C GLN A 407 8.31 10.68 14.51
N SER A 408 9.20 9.75 14.18
CA SER A 408 9.35 9.23 12.81
C SER A 408 8.25 8.24 12.39
N GLY A 409 6.98 8.60 12.63
CA GLY A 409 5.81 7.78 12.25
C GLY A 409 4.49 8.54 12.09
N SER A 410 4.48 9.88 12.24
CA SER A 410 3.26 10.70 12.25
C SER A 410 2.95 11.42 10.93
N ASN A 411 3.89 11.52 9.98
CA ASN A 411 3.71 12.38 8.80
C ASN A 411 3.43 11.59 7.51
N TYR A 412 2.27 10.92 7.42
CA TYR A 412 1.82 10.38 6.13
C TYR A 412 1.20 11.50 5.28
N LEU A 413 1.61 11.55 4.00
CA LEU A 413 1.38 12.67 3.08
C LEU A 413 -0.10 13.08 2.92
N LEU A 414 -1.03 12.13 2.97
CA LEU A 414 -2.45 12.37 2.70
C LEU A 414 -3.35 12.14 3.92
N THR A 415 -2.79 12.05 5.12
CA THR A 415 -3.59 11.85 6.35
C THR A 415 -4.63 12.96 6.50
N SER A 416 -5.89 12.58 6.74
CA SER A 416 -7.02 13.52 6.90
C SER A 416 -7.40 14.33 5.66
N LEU A 417 -6.74 14.13 4.52
CA LEU A 417 -7.00 14.87 3.28
C LEU A 417 -7.95 14.13 2.33
N THR A 418 -8.72 14.91 1.57
CA THR A 418 -9.65 14.41 0.54
C THR A 418 -9.01 14.62 -0.83
N LEU A 419 -8.96 13.56 -1.64
CA LEU A 419 -8.45 13.61 -3.01
C LEU A 419 -9.60 13.52 -4.01
N PHE A 420 -9.64 14.49 -4.91
CA PHE A 420 -10.55 14.55 -6.05
C PHE A 420 -9.80 14.09 -7.30
N THR A 421 -10.41 13.25 -8.13
CA THR A 421 -9.82 12.85 -9.41
C THR A 421 -10.87 12.65 -10.49
N THR A 422 -10.53 12.96 -11.74
CA THR A 422 -11.49 12.80 -12.86
C THR A 422 -11.97 11.36 -13.06
N HIS A 423 -11.06 10.38 -12.96
CA HIS A 423 -11.33 8.99 -13.29
C HIS A 423 -11.03 8.10 -12.09
N GLU A 424 -11.77 7.01 -11.95
CA GLU A 424 -11.55 6.03 -10.90
C GLU A 424 -10.09 5.55 -10.88
N PRO A 425 -9.38 5.64 -9.73
CA PRO A 425 -7.99 5.20 -9.63
C PRO A 425 -7.81 3.73 -10.01
N CYS A 426 -6.79 3.43 -10.80
CA CYS A 426 -6.38 2.04 -11.05
C CYS A 426 -5.76 1.39 -9.80
N VAL A 427 -5.48 0.08 -9.86
CA VAL A 427 -4.88 -0.69 -8.74
C VAL A 427 -3.63 -0.02 -8.17
N MET A 428 -2.70 0.43 -9.03
CA MET A 428 -1.48 1.12 -8.61
C MET A 428 -1.80 2.41 -7.84
N CYS A 429 -2.64 3.26 -8.41
CA CYS A 429 -3.00 4.55 -7.81
C CYS A 429 -3.77 4.38 -6.50
N SER A 430 -4.71 3.43 -6.46
CA SER A 430 -5.47 3.09 -5.25
C SER A 430 -4.56 2.56 -4.13
N MET A 431 -3.56 1.73 -4.45
CA MET A 431 -2.60 1.25 -3.46
C MET A 431 -1.67 2.38 -2.97
N ALA A 432 -1.25 3.28 -3.86
CA ALA A 432 -0.44 4.45 -3.48
C ALA A 432 -1.21 5.39 -2.53
N LEU A 433 -2.51 5.58 -2.74
CA LEU A 433 -3.40 6.34 -1.86
C LEU A 433 -3.56 5.66 -0.49
N LEU A 434 -3.63 4.33 -0.46
CA LEU A 434 -3.66 3.55 0.78
C LEU A 434 -2.37 3.72 1.58
N HIS A 435 -1.21 3.59 0.93
CA HIS A 435 0.10 3.82 1.55
C HIS A 435 0.29 5.26 2.03
N SER A 436 -0.32 6.22 1.32
CA SER A 436 -0.28 7.64 1.69
C SER A 436 -1.30 8.03 2.76
N ARG A 437 -2.16 7.10 3.19
CA ARG A 437 -3.22 7.26 4.20
C ARG A 437 -4.27 8.34 3.89
N VAL A 438 -4.68 8.46 2.62
CA VAL A 438 -5.78 9.37 2.24
C VAL A 438 -7.04 9.15 3.07
N LYS A 439 -7.79 10.20 3.43
CA LYS A 439 -9.05 10.07 4.17
C LYS A 439 -10.18 9.60 3.25
N GLU A 440 -10.33 10.27 2.11
CA GLU A 440 -11.45 10.08 1.20
C GLU A 440 -11.02 10.34 -0.24
N VAL A 441 -11.57 9.55 -1.17
CA VAL A 441 -11.34 9.69 -2.61
C VAL A 441 -12.67 9.90 -3.31
N ILE A 442 -12.77 10.97 -4.07
CA ILE A 442 -13.96 11.34 -4.84
C ILE A 442 -13.59 11.35 -6.33
N TYR A 443 -14.30 10.56 -7.15
CA TYR A 443 -14.05 10.48 -8.59
C TYR A 443 -15.32 10.67 -9.43
N LEU A 444 -15.18 11.09 -10.70
CA LEU A 444 -16.33 11.32 -11.59
C LEU A 444 -16.64 10.08 -12.43
N TYR A 445 -15.66 9.64 -13.23
CA TYR A 445 -15.87 8.57 -14.20
C TYR A 445 -15.40 7.22 -13.64
N PRO A 446 -16.29 6.21 -13.49
CA PRO A 446 -15.87 4.85 -13.15
C PRO A 446 -15.01 4.25 -14.27
N MET A 447 -14.10 3.35 -13.92
CA MET A 447 -13.22 2.65 -14.86
C MET A 447 -13.49 1.14 -14.83
N PRO A 448 -14.47 0.61 -15.59
CA PRO A 448 -14.94 -0.77 -15.47
C PRO A 448 -13.87 -1.84 -15.66
N GLN A 449 -12.82 -1.54 -16.45
CA GLN A 449 -11.77 -2.50 -16.79
C GLN A 449 -10.50 -2.36 -15.94
N THR A 450 -10.30 -1.24 -15.24
CA THR A 450 -9.02 -0.95 -14.56
C THR A 450 -9.17 -0.34 -13.17
N GLY A 451 -10.36 0.13 -12.81
CA GLY A 451 -10.69 0.83 -11.56
C GLY A 451 -10.65 -0.07 -10.34
N ALA A 452 -10.02 0.42 -9.28
CA ALA A 452 -9.78 -0.31 -8.04
C ALA A 452 -10.47 0.31 -6.80
N CYS A 453 -11.48 1.16 -7.03
CA CYS A 453 -12.30 1.79 -6.02
C CYS A 453 -13.78 1.36 -6.15
N GLY A 454 -14.03 0.14 -6.64
CA GLY A 454 -15.37 -0.43 -6.75
C GLY A 454 -15.71 -1.05 -8.11
N SER A 455 -14.92 -0.80 -9.17
CA SER A 455 -15.16 -1.40 -10.49
C SER A 455 -14.65 -2.84 -10.59
N VAL A 456 -13.34 -3.04 -10.86
CA VAL A 456 -12.75 -4.40 -10.98
C VAL A 456 -12.50 -5.00 -9.60
N THR A 457 -12.06 -4.14 -8.69
CA THR A 457 -11.75 -4.49 -7.31
C THR A 457 -11.95 -3.26 -6.44
N CYS A 458 -11.87 -3.44 -5.12
CA CYS A 458 -11.92 -2.34 -4.18
C CYS A 458 -10.77 -2.51 -3.17
N LEU A 459 -9.63 -1.85 -3.41
CA LEU A 459 -8.45 -2.07 -2.56
C LEU A 459 -8.67 -1.71 -1.08
N PRO A 460 -9.43 -0.64 -0.74
CA PRO A 460 -9.74 -0.34 0.66
C PRO A 460 -10.52 -1.45 1.38
N THR A 461 -11.11 -2.40 0.67
CA THR A 461 -11.84 -3.54 1.26
C THR A 461 -11.03 -4.83 1.27
N LEU A 462 -9.75 -4.81 0.84
CA LEU A 462 -8.90 -6.00 0.89
C LEU A 462 -8.67 -6.46 2.34
N LYS A 463 -8.69 -7.78 2.55
CA LYS A 463 -8.37 -8.35 3.85
C LYS A 463 -6.89 -8.14 4.16
N GLY A 464 -6.59 -7.56 5.32
CA GLY A 464 -5.23 -7.41 5.82
C GLY A 464 -4.56 -6.06 5.59
N VAL A 465 -5.22 -5.11 4.92
CA VAL A 465 -4.74 -3.72 4.86
C VAL A 465 -5.08 -2.97 6.15
N ASN A 466 -4.10 -2.23 6.69
CA ASN A 466 -4.25 -1.54 7.97
C ASN A 466 -4.98 -0.19 7.85
N HIS A 467 -4.92 0.44 6.67
CA HIS A 467 -5.61 1.69 6.36
C HIS A 467 -6.77 1.45 5.39
N LYS A 468 -7.88 2.15 5.62
CA LYS A 468 -9.07 2.16 4.74
C LYS A 468 -9.50 3.61 4.56
N TYR A 469 -9.91 3.97 3.35
CA TYR A 469 -10.38 5.31 3.00
C TYR A 469 -11.78 5.26 2.41
N SER A 470 -12.54 6.34 2.58
CA SER A 470 -13.89 6.47 2.03
C SER A 470 -13.84 6.68 0.52
N ILE A 471 -14.81 6.13 -0.21
CA ILE A 471 -14.93 6.29 -1.66
C ILE A 471 -16.29 6.89 -1.98
N ALA A 472 -16.31 7.92 -2.83
CA ALA A 472 -17.52 8.48 -3.42
C ALA A 472 -17.37 8.68 -4.93
N ARG A 473 -18.46 8.47 -5.66
CA ARG A 473 -18.58 8.79 -7.08
C ARG A 473 -19.44 10.04 -7.23
N TRP A 474 -18.88 11.09 -7.82
CA TRP A 474 -19.59 12.33 -8.15
C TRP A 474 -20.56 12.10 -9.33
N GLU A 475 -21.76 12.68 -9.25
CA GLU A 475 -22.84 12.49 -10.25
C GLU A 475 -23.02 13.68 -11.20
#